data_AF-A0A955ZKP3-F1
#
_entry.id   AF-A0A955ZKP3-F1
#
_cell.length_a   1.000
_cell.length_b   1.000
_cell.length_c   1.000
_cell.angle_alpha   90.00
_cell.angle_beta   90.00
_cell.angle_gamma   90.00
#
_symmetry.space_group_name_H-M   'P 1'
#
loop_
_entity.id
_entity.type
_entity.pdbx_description
1 polymer ?
#
loop_
_entity_poly.entity_id
_entity_poly.type
_entity_poly.pdbx_seq_one_letter_code
_entity_poly.pdbx_strand_id
1 'polypeptide(L)'
;MLPLWDFEAALRRLPAELRATVAWTKAPALAALARLESEPLTDHLLEDVGMALGRPLVAVTSALWKALASRDAWQSELESALRQDTALMNQFLADTDARETLAWCLGIVRSLVGLTSIVNMDVLERLHEEELASVVQQPQFVLLMKGQAALLGALQVARNHGDPGRAAELLEAAFMFLCELQDRLRQDGLWLNPFVGESPDERAERTLRYARQAREALSEDDAETLDAGRLRTLR
;
A
#
# COMPACT_ATOMS: atom_id res chain seq x y z
N MET A 1 15.90 8.55 -8.90
CA MET A 1 14.44 8.32 -8.97
C MET A 1 14.22 7.08 -8.15
N LEU A 2 13.55 7.23 -7.01
CA LEU A 2 13.67 6.29 -5.89
C LEU A 2 12.32 5.81 -5.47
N PRO A 3 12.15 4.53 -5.19
CA PRO A 3 11.01 4.08 -4.43
C PRO A 3 11.07 4.60 -2.99
N LEU A 4 9.97 5.17 -2.48
CA LEU A 4 9.83 5.63 -1.06
C LEU A 4 10.18 4.51 -0.06
N TRP A 5 10.17 3.30 -0.58
CA TRP A 5 10.28 2.00 0.04
C TRP A 5 11.69 1.39 -0.10
N ASP A 6 12.65 2.09 -0.72
CA ASP A 6 14.10 1.83 -0.61
C ASP A 6 14.69 2.84 0.39
N PHE A 7 14.76 2.42 1.65
CA PHE A 7 15.25 3.23 2.77
C PHE A 7 16.65 3.78 2.52
N GLU A 8 17.54 3.00 1.92
CA GLU A 8 18.91 3.45 1.69
C GLU A 8 18.95 4.57 0.68
N ALA A 9 18.21 4.42 -0.40
CA ALA A 9 18.17 5.46 -1.40
C ALA A 9 17.44 6.70 -0.88
N ALA A 10 16.33 6.54 -0.15
CA ALA A 10 15.59 7.64 0.49
C ALA A 10 16.52 8.45 1.40
N LEU A 11 17.31 7.79 2.25
CA LEU A 11 18.28 8.43 3.14
C LEU A 11 19.37 9.20 2.37
N ARG A 12 19.88 8.67 1.25
CA ARG A 12 20.93 9.33 0.46
C ARG A 12 20.51 10.69 -0.10
N ARG A 13 19.22 10.91 -0.35
CA ARG A 13 18.69 12.17 -0.89
C ARG A 13 18.43 13.24 0.15
N LEU A 14 18.37 12.87 1.43
CA LEU A 14 18.23 13.84 2.49
C LEU A 14 19.50 14.69 2.62
N PRO A 15 19.36 16.01 2.88
CA PRO A 15 20.45 16.83 3.39
C PRO A 15 21.16 16.12 4.55
N ALA A 16 22.48 16.28 4.66
CA ALA A 16 23.28 15.54 5.64
C ALA A 16 22.73 15.62 7.07
N GLU A 17 22.21 16.80 7.45
CA GLU A 17 21.59 17.08 8.74
C GLU A 17 20.33 16.22 8.97
N LEU A 18 19.38 16.24 8.03
CA LEU A 18 18.16 15.43 8.11
C LEU A 18 18.45 13.93 7.98
N ARG A 19 19.46 13.54 7.19
CA ARG A 19 19.87 12.14 7.07
C ARG A 19 20.36 11.58 8.39
N ALA A 20 21.14 12.35 9.14
CA ALA A 20 21.66 11.93 10.44
C ALA A 20 20.54 11.66 11.46
N THR A 21 19.44 12.43 11.42
CA THR A 21 18.31 12.25 12.36
C THR A 21 17.49 10.98 12.09
N VAL A 22 17.54 10.45 10.87
CA VAL A 22 16.79 9.25 10.48
C VAL A 22 17.66 8.06 10.08
N ALA A 23 18.99 8.15 10.22
CA ALA A 23 19.90 7.05 9.86
C ALA A 23 19.63 5.76 10.64
N TRP A 24 19.12 5.88 11.87
CA TRP A 24 18.75 4.76 12.75
C TRP A 24 17.60 3.92 12.20
N THR A 25 16.80 4.44 11.27
CA THR A 25 15.57 3.78 10.76
C THR A 25 15.84 2.55 9.90
N LYS A 26 17.00 2.50 9.23
CA LYS A 26 17.32 1.47 8.22
C LYS A 26 17.38 0.06 8.80
N ALA A 27 18.24 -0.15 9.80
CA ALA A 27 18.47 -1.47 10.37
C ALA A 27 17.20 -2.12 10.94
N PRO A 28 16.38 -1.45 11.78
CA PRO A 28 15.16 -2.04 12.30
C PRO A 28 14.12 -2.30 11.21
N ALA A 29 13.99 -1.43 10.20
CA ALA A 29 13.05 -1.64 9.11
C ALA A 29 13.42 -2.87 8.26
N LEU A 30 14.69 -3.01 7.89
CA LEU A 30 15.16 -4.19 7.14
C LEU A 30 15.03 -5.48 7.95
N ALA A 31 15.35 -5.42 9.25
CA ALA A 31 15.18 -6.57 10.14
C ALA A 31 13.71 -7.01 10.23
N ALA A 32 12.77 -6.06 10.33
CA ALA A 32 11.34 -6.36 10.37
C ALA A 32 10.87 -6.97 9.04
N LEU A 33 11.29 -6.41 7.89
CA LEU A 33 10.91 -6.93 6.57
C LEU A 33 11.49 -8.31 6.27
N ALA A 34 12.72 -8.58 6.70
CA ALA A 34 13.35 -9.90 6.52
C ALA A 34 12.55 -11.04 7.18
N ARG A 35 11.77 -10.74 8.24
CA ARG A 35 10.84 -11.70 8.85
C ARG A 35 9.73 -12.11 7.90
N LEU A 36 9.22 -11.19 7.08
CA LEU A 36 8.20 -11.50 6.08
C LEU A 36 8.71 -12.41 4.95
N GLU A 37 10.02 -12.46 4.73
CA GLU A 37 10.62 -13.39 3.76
C GLU A 37 10.83 -14.80 4.34
N SER A 38 11.05 -14.91 5.65
CA SER A 38 11.59 -16.12 6.30
C SER A 38 10.63 -16.80 7.27
N GLU A 39 9.63 -16.09 7.81
CA GLU A 39 8.65 -16.62 8.75
C GLU A 39 7.31 -16.93 8.04
N PRO A 40 6.53 -17.92 8.52
CA PRO A 40 5.19 -18.19 8.00
C PRO A 40 4.29 -16.95 8.05
N LEU A 41 3.51 -16.69 6.98
CA LEU A 41 2.63 -15.52 6.97
C LEU A 41 1.47 -15.74 7.94
N THR A 42 1.34 -14.82 8.89
CA THR A 42 0.23 -14.80 9.84
C THR A 42 -0.21 -13.36 10.05
N ASP A 43 -1.46 -13.18 10.46
CA ASP A 43 -1.97 -11.84 10.82
C ASP A 43 -1.14 -11.20 11.95
N HIS A 44 -0.70 -11.99 12.94
CA HIS A 44 0.14 -11.52 14.03
C HIS A 44 1.52 -11.08 13.55
N LEU A 45 2.14 -11.82 12.62
CA LEU A 45 3.42 -11.42 12.03
C LEU A 45 3.29 -10.07 11.29
N LEU A 46 2.23 -9.88 10.52
CA LEU A 46 1.99 -8.62 9.80
C LEU A 46 1.71 -7.46 10.75
N GLU A 47 1.05 -7.71 11.89
CA GLU A 47 0.89 -6.72 12.95
C GLU A 47 2.24 -6.30 13.55
N ASP A 48 3.03 -7.28 13.98
CA ASP A 48 4.34 -7.05 14.59
C ASP A 48 5.27 -6.29 13.64
N VAL A 49 5.32 -6.72 12.38
CA VAL A 49 6.16 -6.08 11.35
C VAL A 49 5.61 -4.69 11.02
N GLY A 50 4.30 -4.52 10.89
CA GLY A 50 3.65 -3.21 10.68
C GLY A 50 4.00 -2.22 11.80
N MET A 51 3.88 -2.65 13.06
CA MET A 51 4.23 -1.82 14.21
C MET A 51 5.72 -1.50 14.27
N ALA A 52 6.60 -2.47 13.97
CA ALA A 52 8.04 -2.25 13.90
C ALA A 52 8.44 -1.27 12.77
N LEU A 53 7.68 -1.25 11.67
CA LEU A 53 7.90 -0.34 10.54
C LEU A 53 7.31 1.06 10.75
N GLY A 54 6.29 1.21 11.58
CA GLY A 54 5.57 2.48 11.77
C GLY A 54 6.50 3.63 12.12
N ARG A 55 7.31 3.49 13.18
CA ARG A 55 8.21 4.56 13.61
C ARG A 55 9.30 4.89 12.57
N PRO A 56 10.01 3.90 11.97
CA PRO A 56 10.89 4.14 10.84
C PRO A 56 10.24 4.88 9.66
N LEU A 57 9.05 4.44 9.23
CA LEU A 57 8.35 5.01 8.07
C LEU A 57 7.92 6.45 8.32
N VAL A 58 7.34 6.74 9.49
CA VAL A 58 6.96 8.11 9.89
C VAL A 58 8.20 9.01 9.90
N ALA A 59 9.29 8.59 10.53
CA ALA A 59 10.50 9.39 10.63
C ALA A 59 11.09 9.73 9.25
N VAL A 60 11.24 8.74 8.36
CA VAL A 60 11.76 8.95 7.00
C VAL A 60 10.82 9.83 6.17
N THR A 61 9.50 9.58 6.25
CA THR A 61 8.49 10.36 5.54
C THR A 61 8.51 11.82 5.96
N SER A 62 8.57 12.10 7.27
CA SER A 62 8.68 13.46 7.80
C SER A 62 9.98 14.14 7.40
N ALA A 63 11.11 13.42 7.40
CA ALA A 63 12.39 13.98 6.99
C ALA A 63 12.43 14.31 5.49
N LEU A 64 11.89 13.43 4.64
CA LEU A 64 11.81 13.68 3.20
C LEU A 64 10.86 14.84 2.90
N TRP A 65 9.73 14.93 3.59
CA TRP A 65 8.82 16.06 3.46
C TRP A 65 9.53 17.39 3.74
N LYS A 66 10.25 17.48 4.87
CA LYS A 66 11.04 18.66 5.26
C LYS A 66 12.13 19.01 4.24
N ALA A 67 12.66 18.02 3.53
CA ALA A 67 13.70 18.21 2.54
C ALA A 67 13.17 18.73 1.20
N LEU A 68 11.87 18.61 0.92
CA LEU A 68 11.29 19.02 -0.36
C LEU A 68 10.72 20.44 -0.30
N ALA A 69 11.06 21.23 -1.31
CA ALA A 69 10.71 22.65 -1.40
C ALA A 69 9.21 22.92 -1.57
N SER A 70 8.44 21.91 -1.98
CA SER A 70 6.99 22.00 -2.14
C SER A 70 6.32 20.64 -2.04
N ARG A 71 5.01 20.66 -1.78
CA ARG A 71 4.16 19.48 -1.81
C ARG A 71 4.11 18.81 -3.18
N ASP A 72 4.09 19.58 -4.26
CA ASP A 72 4.06 19.03 -5.62
C ASP A 72 5.35 18.25 -5.92
N ALA A 73 6.49 18.71 -5.40
CA ALA A 73 7.74 17.97 -5.49
C ALA A 73 7.68 16.64 -4.72
N TRP A 74 7.02 16.61 -3.56
CA TRP A 74 6.78 15.38 -2.80
C TRP A 74 5.90 14.38 -3.55
N GLN A 75 4.77 14.84 -4.07
CA GLN A 75 3.86 13.98 -4.83
C GLN A 75 4.52 13.43 -6.08
N SER A 76 5.26 14.26 -6.83
CA SER A 76 5.98 13.85 -8.03
C SER A 76 7.04 12.78 -7.74
N GLU A 77 7.85 12.95 -6.68
CA GLU A 77 8.84 11.94 -6.29
C GLU A 77 8.17 10.63 -5.86
N LEU A 78 7.05 10.70 -5.12
CA LEU A 78 6.30 9.50 -4.72
C LEU A 78 5.62 8.79 -5.90
N GLU A 79 5.03 9.51 -6.85
CA GLU A 79 4.46 8.88 -8.05
C GLU A 79 5.56 8.20 -8.88
N SER A 80 6.71 8.85 -8.97
CA SER A 80 7.87 8.30 -9.65
C SER A 80 8.41 7.03 -8.98
N ALA A 81 8.51 7.06 -7.66
CA ALA A 81 8.80 5.91 -6.79
C ALA A 81 7.89 4.72 -7.11
N LEU A 82 6.58 4.96 -7.02
CA LEU A 82 5.56 3.93 -7.20
C LEU A 82 5.60 3.35 -8.61
N ARG A 83 5.89 4.16 -9.64
CA ARG A 83 6.04 3.67 -11.03
C ARG A 83 7.20 2.67 -11.17
N GLN A 84 8.33 2.95 -10.53
CA GLN A 84 9.48 2.05 -10.57
C GLN A 84 9.21 0.73 -9.84
N ASP A 85 8.62 0.80 -8.64
CA ASP A 85 8.24 -0.40 -7.90
C ASP A 85 7.18 -1.21 -8.65
N THR A 86 6.20 -0.54 -9.28
CA THR A 86 5.20 -1.20 -10.14
C THR A 86 5.88 -1.93 -11.29
N ALA A 87 6.84 -1.30 -11.96
CA ALA A 87 7.55 -1.90 -13.08
C ALA A 87 8.37 -3.12 -12.65
N LEU A 88 9.06 -3.03 -11.51
CA LEU A 88 9.80 -4.15 -10.92
C LEU A 88 8.87 -5.31 -10.59
N MET A 89 7.79 -5.05 -9.86
CA MET A 89 6.84 -6.08 -9.45
C MET A 89 6.12 -6.71 -10.65
N ASN A 90 5.75 -5.94 -11.67
CA ASN A 90 5.14 -6.49 -12.89
C ASN A 90 6.07 -7.43 -13.65
N GLN A 91 7.39 -7.17 -13.63
CA GLN A 91 8.38 -8.09 -14.23
C GLN A 91 8.59 -9.33 -13.37
N PHE A 92 8.51 -9.19 -12.05
CA PHE A 92 8.77 -10.26 -11.10
C PHE A 92 7.58 -11.23 -10.94
N LEU A 93 6.36 -10.70 -10.86
CA LEU A 93 5.13 -11.50 -10.75
C LEU A 93 4.81 -12.13 -12.10
N ALA A 94 4.65 -13.45 -12.14
CA ALA A 94 4.27 -14.18 -13.35
C ALA A 94 2.76 -14.11 -13.64
N ASP A 95 1.95 -14.09 -12.58
CA ASP A 95 0.49 -14.15 -12.65
C ASP A 95 -0.13 -12.79 -13.00
N THR A 96 -1.12 -12.82 -13.89
CA THR A 96 -1.90 -11.64 -14.25
C THR A 96 -2.73 -11.14 -13.06
N ASP A 97 -3.32 -12.04 -12.29
CA ASP A 97 -4.20 -11.67 -11.17
C ASP A 97 -3.40 -10.98 -10.06
N ALA A 98 -2.20 -11.47 -9.74
CA ALA A 98 -1.28 -10.82 -8.80
C ALA A 98 -0.88 -9.40 -9.23
N ARG A 99 -0.71 -9.16 -10.54
CA ARG A 99 -0.42 -7.81 -11.08
C ARG A 99 -1.63 -6.88 -10.99
N GLU A 100 -2.85 -7.40 -11.17
CA GLU A 100 -4.07 -6.62 -10.98
C GLU A 100 -4.29 -6.27 -9.50
N THR A 101 -4.04 -7.21 -8.59
CA THR A 101 -4.04 -7.00 -7.15
C THR A 101 -3.03 -5.94 -6.74
N LEU A 102 -1.80 -5.99 -7.28
CA LEU A 102 -0.80 -4.94 -7.09
C LEU A 102 -1.32 -3.58 -7.57
N ALA A 103 -1.86 -3.50 -8.80
CA ALA A 103 -2.37 -2.25 -9.35
C ALA A 103 -3.46 -1.64 -8.47
N TRP A 104 -4.37 -2.47 -7.96
CA TRP A 104 -5.42 -2.07 -7.02
C TRP A 104 -4.84 -1.54 -5.70
N CYS A 105 -3.92 -2.28 -5.07
CA CYS A 105 -3.30 -1.89 -3.80
C CYS A 105 -2.56 -0.55 -3.92
N LEU A 106 -1.75 -0.40 -4.98
CA LEU A 106 -1.05 0.86 -5.25
C LEU A 106 -2.00 2.00 -5.57
N GLY A 107 -3.16 1.69 -6.17
CA GLY A 107 -4.28 2.61 -6.34
C GLY A 107 -4.79 3.20 -5.02
N ILE A 108 -5.05 2.34 -4.03
CA ILE A 108 -5.48 2.77 -2.69
C ILE A 108 -4.40 3.64 -2.04
N VAL A 109 -3.13 3.24 -2.12
CA VAL A 109 -2.01 4.03 -1.58
C VAL A 109 -1.93 5.41 -2.24
N ARG A 110 -2.09 5.49 -3.57
CA ARG A 110 -2.16 6.77 -4.29
C ARG A 110 -3.35 7.61 -3.84
N SER A 111 -4.51 7.00 -3.63
CA SER A 111 -5.70 7.70 -3.14
C SER A 111 -5.48 8.29 -1.75
N LEU A 112 -4.84 7.55 -0.84
CA LEU A 112 -4.46 8.04 0.49
C LEU A 112 -3.49 9.23 0.42
N VAL A 113 -2.49 9.18 -0.45
CA VAL A 113 -1.58 10.32 -0.67
C VAL A 113 -2.33 11.51 -1.28
N GLY A 114 -3.29 11.25 -2.17
CA GLY A 114 -4.20 12.26 -2.67
C GLY A 114 -4.97 12.96 -1.55
N LEU A 115 -5.29 12.26 -0.45
CA LEU A 115 -5.93 12.86 0.72
C LEU A 115 -4.97 13.63 1.61
N THR A 116 -3.70 13.23 1.73
CA THR A 116 -2.69 14.04 2.46
C THR A 116 -2.47 15.40 1.80
N SER A 117 -2.86 15.50 0.53
CA SER A 117 -2.93 16.73 -0.23
C SER A 117 -4.06 17.69 0.26
N ILE A 118 -4.99 17.25 1.08
CA ILE A 118 -6.04 18.12 1.62
C ILE A 118 -5.66 18.60 3.04
N VAL A 119 -4.69 17.94 3.68
CA VAL A 119 -4.25 18.24 5.04
C VAL A 119 -3.26 19.40 5.05
N ASN A 120 -3.51 20.42 5.87
CA ASN A 120 -2.56 21.49 6.13
C ASN A 120 -1.39 20.94 6.97
N MET A 121 -0.17 21.09 6.48
CA MET A 121 1.05 20.53 7.09
C MET A 121 1.34 21.08 8.48
N ASP A 122 0.92 22.31 8.77
CA ASP A 122 1.03 22.89 10.11
C ASP A 122 0.31 22.04 11.17
N VAL A 123 -0.68 21.24 10.76
CA VAL A 123 -1.40 20.31 11.65
C VAL A 123 -0.55 19.08 11.95
N LEU A 124 0.16 18.54 10.97
CA LEU A 124 1.02 17.36 11.15
C LEU A 124 2.29 17.68 11.96
N GLU A 125 2.85 18.89 11.82
CA GLU A 125 4.01 19.32 12.61
C GLU A 125 3.67 19.63 14.08
N ARG A 126 2.39 19.86 14.38
CA ARG A 126 1.89 20.11 15.74
C ARG A 126 1.46 18.86 16.47
N LEU A 127 1.36 17.71 15.79
CA LEU A 127 1.05 16.45 16.44
C LEU A 127 2.15 16.10 17.44
N HIS A 128 1.83 16.17 18.73
CA HIS A 128 2.75 15.77 19.78
C HIS A 128 2.92 14.24 19.79
N GLU A 129 4.02 13.74 20.38
CA GLU A 129 4.31 12.30 20.45
C GLU A 129 3.15 11.50 21.07
N GLU A 130 2.39 12.09 22.00
CA GLU A 130 1.21 11.49 22.63
C GLU A 130 0.01 11.36 21.67
N GLU A 131 -0.21 12.34 20.80
CA GLU A 131 -1.26 12.29 19.78
C GLU A 131 -0.90 11.27 18.69
N LEU A 132 0.37 11.22 18.29
CA LEU A 132 0.90 10.14 17.46
C LEU A 132 0.69 8.77 18.11
N ALA A 133 0.98 8.64 19.41
CA ALA A 133 0.76 7.41 20.17
C ALA A 133 -0.72 6.99 20.24
N SER A 134 -1.67 7.93 20.17
CA SER A 134 -3.09 7.62 20.05
C SER A 134 -3.47 7.18 18.63
N VAL A 135 -2.86 7.77 17.59
CA VAL A 135 -3.12 7.46 16.19
C VAL A 135 -2.62 6.07 15.82
N VAL A 136 -1.44 5.65 16.31
CA VAL A 136 -0.93 4.27 16.08
C VAL A 136 -1.83 3.18 16.65
N GLN A 137 -2.70 3.50 17.62
CA GLN A 137 -3.66 2.57 18.21
C GLN A 137 -5.01 2.56 17.48
N GLN A 138 -5.22 3.46 16.52
CA GLN A 138 -6.47 3.49 15.77
C GLN A 138 -6.58 2.26 14.88
N PRO A 139 -7.74 1.59 14.84
CA PRO A 139 -7.88 0.38 14.04
C PRO A 139 -7.61 0.59 12.54
N GLN A 140 -7.97 1.75 11.98
CA GLN A 140 -7.65 2.11 10.60
C GLN A 140 -6.14 2.22 10.38
N PHE A 141 -5.42 2.78 11.35
CA PHE A 141 -3.96 2.88 11.27
C PHE A 141 -3.31 1.49 11.31
N VAL A 142 -3.77 0.59 12.17
CA VAL A 142 -3.27 -0.79 12.22
C VAL A 142 -3.46 -1.50 10.87
N LEU A 143 -4.65 -1.39 10.26
CA LEU A 143 -4.92 -1.97 8.93
C LEU A 143 -4.03 -1.37 7.85
N LEU A 144 -3.84 -0.05 7.87
CA LEU A 144 -2.91 0.63 6.97
C LEU A 144 -1.49 0.08 7.13
N MET A 145 -1.00 -0.05 8.36
CA MET A 145 0.35 -0.54 8.62
C MET A 145 0.53 -2.01 8.23
N LYS A 146 -0.46 -2.87 8.48
CA LYS A 146 -0.45 -4.27 8.00
C LYS A 146 -0.38 -4.33 6.47
N GLY A 147 -1.24 -3.56 5.78
CA GLY A 147 -1.25 -3.48 4.32
C GLY A 147 0.07 -2.95 3.74
N GLN A 148 0.62 -1.89 4.34
CA GLN A 148 1.93 -1.34 3.94
C GLN A 148 3.08 -2.30 4.19
N ALA A 149 3.09 -2.98 5.35
CA ALA A 149 4.11 -3.99 5.67
C ALA A 149 4.09 -5.14 4.67
N ALA A 150 2.90 -5.62 4.30
CA ALA A 150 2.74 -6.69 3.32
C ALA A 150 3.21 -6.25 1.92
N LEU A 151 2.84 -5.05 1.44
CA LEU A 151 3.35 -4.48 0.19
C LEU A 151 4.87 -4.35 0.18
N LEU A 152 5.43 -3.86 1.29
CA LEU A 152 6.87 -3.74 1.47
C LEU A 152 7.58 -5.08 1.45
N GLY A 153 7.01 -6.08 2.12
CA GLY A 153 7.50 -7.45 2.11
C GLY A 153 7.52 -8.00 0.69
N ALA A 154 6.43 -7.87 -0.06
CA ALA A 154 6.35 -8.35 -1.45
C ALA A 154 7.42 -7.71 -2.34
N LEU A 155 7.62 -6.40 -2.18
CA LEU A 155 8.64 -5.64 -2.90
C LEU A 155 10.07 -6.05 -2.49
N GLN A 156 10.29 -6.32 -1.21
CA GLN A 156 11.58 -6.78 -0.69
C GLN A 156 11.93 -8.15 -1.27
N VAL A 157 10.96 -9.08 -1.30
CA VAL A 157 11.10 -10.40 -1.95
C VAL A 157 11.49 -10.24 -3.41
N ALA A 158 10.82 -9.35 -4.16
CA ALA A 158 11.14 -9.11 -5.56
C ALA A 158 12.56 -8.54 -5.77
N ARG A 159 12.97 -7.57 -4.95
CA ARG A 159 14.31 -6.96 -5.00
C ARG A 159 15.42 -7.95 -4.65
N ASN A 160 15.13 -8.86 -3.73
CA ASN A 160 16.05 -9.93 -3.33
C ASN A 160 16.04 -11.12 -4.29
N HIS A 161 15.25 -11.08 -5.37
CA HIS A 161 15.03 -12.20 -6.28
C HIS A 161 14.59 -13.48 -5.54
N GLY A 162 13.73 -13.32 -4.53
CA GLY A 162 13.15 -14.41 -3.75
C GLY A 162 12.07 -15.19 -4.51
N ASP A 163 11.19 -15.85 -3.76
CA ASP A 163 10.09 -16.63 -4.34
C ASP A 163 8.92 -15.75 -4.83
N PRO A 164 8.55 -15.81 -6.13
CA PRO A 164 7.37 -15.10 -6.63
C PRO A 164 6.06 -15.51 -5.95
N GLY A 165 5.93 -16.77 -5.51
CA GLY A 165 4.76 -17.25 -4.77
C GLY A 165 4.59 -16.49 -3.45
N ARG A 166 5.68 -16.33 -2.69
CA ARG A 166 5.70 -15.53 -1.47
C ARG A 166 5.33 -14.05 -1.71
N ALA A 167 5.80 -13.45 -2.79
CA ALA A 167 5.43 -12.08 -3.12
C ALA A 167 3.94 -11.94 -3.46
N ALA A 168 3.36 -12.93 -4.15
CA ALA A 168 1.92 -12.97 -4.42
C ALA A 168 1.10 -13.11 -3.14
N GLU A 169 1.49 -14.03 -2.23
CA GLU A 169 0.84 -14.22 -0.92
C GLU A 169 0.83 -12.92 -0.09
N LEU A 170 1.94 -12.20 -0.07
CA LEU A 170 2.05 -10.89 0.59
C LEU A 170 1.18 -9.81 -0.09
N LEU A 171 1.01 -9.85 -1.41
CA LEU A 171 0.12 -8.93 -2.13
C LEU A 171 -1.35 -9.22 -1.84
N GLU A 172 -1.75 -10.48 -1.76
CA GLU A 172 -3.10 -10.87 -1.36
C GLU A 172 -3.40 -10.42 0.07
N ALA A 173 -2.46 -10.63 0.99
CA ALA A 173 -2.60 -10.12 2.36
C ALA A 173 -2.74 -8.59 2.37
N ALA A 174 -1.91 -7.87 1.61
CA ALA A 174 -2.02 -6.42 1.48
C ALA A 174 -3.40 -5.99 0.97
N PHE A 175 -3.90 -6.65 -0.07
CA PHE A 175 -5.22 -6.40 -0.64
C PHE A 175 -6.32 -6.55 0.40
N MET A 176 -6.32 -7.63 1.18
CA MET A 176 -7.31 -7.86 2.22
C MET A 176 -7.34 -6.75 3.27
N PHE A 177 -6.19 -6.33 3.80
CA PHE A 177 -6.15 -5.25 4.80
C PHE A 177 -6.53 -3.89 4.22
N LEU A 178 -6.16 -3.61 2.97
CA LEU A 178 -6.50 -2.35 2.30
C LEU A 178 -7.97 -2.28 1.90
N CYS A 179 -8.61 -3.41 1.56
CA CYS A 179 -10.07 -3.52 1.39
C CYS A 179 -10.78 -3.21 2.70
N GLU A 180 -10.35 -3.83 3.81
CA GLU A 180 -10.96 -3.57 5.12
C GLU A 180 -10.75 -2.12 5.55
N LEU A 181 -9.57 -1.55 5.32
CA LEU A 181 -9.29 -0.13 5.56
C LEU A 181 -10.24 0.76 4.75
N GLN A 182 -10.41 0.49 3.46
CA GLN A 182 -11.31 1.24 2.59
C GLN A 182 -12.75 1.19 3.11
N ASP A 183 -13.21 0.03 3.55
CA ASP A 183 -14.56 -0.14 4.10
C ASP A 183 -14.77 0.67 5.39
N ARG A 184 -13.79 0.67 6.29
CA ARG A 184 -13.85 1.47 7.52
C ARG A 184 -13.82 2.96 7.23
N LEU A 185 -12.91 3.41 6.38
CA LEU A 185 -12.83 4.83 5.99
C LEU A 185 -14.11 5.30 5.29
N ARG A 186 -14.75 4.43 4.50
CA ARG A 186 -16.04 4.72 3.86
C ARG A 186 -17.15 4.94 4.89
N GLN A 187 -17.16 4.19 5.99
CA GLN A 187 -18.10 4.41 7.10
C GLN A 187 -17.88 5.77 7.77
N ASP A 188 -16.63 6.24 7.78
CA ASP A 188 -16.24 7.57 8.27
C ASP A 188 -16.43 8.68 7.22
N GLY A 189 -17.02 8.36 6.06
CA GLY A 189 -17.29 9.31 4.97
C GLY A 189 -16.11 9.59 4.03
N LEU A 190 -14.98 8.89 4.20
CA LEU A 190 -13.79 9.01 3.38
C LEU A 190 -13.76 7.93 2.29
N TRP A 191 -13.82 8.35 1.03
CA TRP A 191 -13.85 7.45 -0.12
C TRP A 191 -12.48 7.35 -0.77
N LEU A 192 -11.84 6.19 -0.62
CA LEU A 192 -10.63 5.85 -1.37
C LEU A 192 -11.01 5.21 -2.69
N ASN A 193 -10.43 5.71 -3.79
CA ASN A 193 -10.63 5.14 -5.12
C ASN A 193 -9.32 4.49 -5.59
N PRO A 194 -9.28 3.15 -5.80
CA PRO A 194 -8.08 2.49 -6.31
C PRO A 194 -7.74 2.87 -7.77
N PHE A 195 -8.65 3.55 -8.46
CA PHE A 195 -8.53 3.87 -9.88
C PHE A 195 -8.60 5.40 -10.12
N VAL A 196 -7.96 6.17 -9.24
CA VAL A 196 -7.83 7.63 -9.40
C VAL A 196 -7.15 7.95 -10.73
N GLY A 197 -7.74 8.88 -11.49
CA GLY A 197 -7.19 9.34 -12.76
C GLY A 197 -7.52 8.47 -13.98
N GLU A 198 -8.25 7.37 -13.78
CA GLU A 198 -8.65 6.50 -14.88
C GLU A 198 -9.75 7.14 -15.76
N SER A 199 -9.54 7.07 -17.07
CA SER A 199 -10.49 7.50 -18.09
C SER A 199 -11.74 6.59 -18.15
N PRO A 200 -12.85 7.08 -18.74
CA PRO A 200 -14.03 6.25 -18.95
C PRO A 200 -13.77 4.97 -19.76
N ASP A 201 -12.88 5.03 -20.76
CA ASP A 201 -12.58 3.91 -21.64
C ASP A 201 -11.77 2.83 -20.91
N GLU A 202 -10.71 3.22 -20.19
CA GLU A 202 -9.94 2.31 -19.33
C GLU A 202 -10.84 1.61 -18.29
N ARG A 203 -11.78 2.37 -17.71
CA ARG A 203 -12.76 1.82 -16.77
C ARG A 203 -13.68 0.79 -17.43
N ALA A 204 -14.16 1.08 -18.63
CA ALA A 204 -15.02 0.17 -19.38
C ALA A 204 -14.27 -1.13 -19.74
N GLU A 205 -13.04 -1.01 -20.25
CA GLU A 205 -12.16 -2.15 -20.55
C GLU A 205 -11.89 -3.02 -19.33
N ARG A 206 -11.54 -2.40 -18.19
CA ARG A 206 -11.32 -3.15 -16.94
C ARG A 206 -12.60 -3.83 -16.47
N THR A 207 -13.75 -3.14 -16.52
CA THR A 207 -15.04 -3.71 -16.10
C THR A 207 -15.38 -4.95 -16.92
N LEU A 208 -15.17 -4.89 -18.25
CA LEU A 208 -15.39 -6.03 -19.15
C LEU A 208 -14.41 -7.17 -18.87
N ARG A 209 -13.15 -6.85 -18.57
CA ARG A 209 -12.12 -7.85 -18.23
C ARG A 209 -12.48 -8.58 -16.93
N TYR A 210 -12.81 -7.85 -15.86
CA TYR A 210 -13.22 -8.42 -14.58
C TYR A 210 -14.50 -9.24 -14.70
N ALA A 211 -15.49 -8.76 -15.47
CA ALA A 211 -16.70 -9.53 -15.72
C ALA A 211 -16.41 -10.85 -16.44
N ARG A 212 -15.43 -10.87 -17.35
CA ARG A 212 -14.98 -12.09 -18.03
C ARG A 212 -14.26 -13.04 -17.07
N GLN A 213 -13.27 -12.55 -16.33
CA GLN A 213 -12.54 -13.35 -15.34
C GLN A 213 -13.49 -13.94 -14.29
N ALA A 214 -14.43 -13.14 -13.76
CA ALA A 214 -15.43 -13.61 -12.83
C ALA A 214 -16.29 -14.73 -13.44
N ARG A 215 -16.73 -14.58 -14.70
CA ARG A 215 -17.49 -15.62 -15.39
C ARG A 215 -16.68 -16.90 -15.62
N GLU A 216 -15.39 -16.78 -15.89
CA GLU A 216 -14.49 -17.92 -16.10
C GLU A 216 -14.16 -18.64 -14.77
N ALA A 217 -14.18 -17.92 -13.64
CA ALA A 217 -13.90 -18.45 -12.31
C ALA A 217 -15.14 -19.05 -11.62
N LEU A 218 -16.34 -18.58 -11.95
CA LEU A 218 -17.60 -19.09 -11.40
C LEU A 218 -17.95 -20.45 -12.00
N SER A 219 -18.35 -21.40 -11.16
CA SER A 219 -18.97 -22.64 -11.63
C SER A 219 -20.38 -22.38 -12.19
N GLU A 220 -20.94 -23.34 -12.93
CA GLU A 220 -22.34 -23.25 -13.39
C GLU A 220 -23.31 -23.06 -12.19
N ASP A 221 -23.06 -23.75 -11.07
CA ASP A 221 -23.85 -23.61 -9.83
C ASP A 221 -23.77 -22.20 -9.22
N ASP A 222 -22.60 -21.54 -9.27
CA ASP A 222 -22.44 -20.18 -8.78
C ASP A 222 -23.19 -19.18 -9.66
N ALA A 223 -23.16 -19.39 -10.99
CA ALA A 223 -23.88 -18.57 -11.94
C ALA A 223 -25.40 -18.67 -11.75
N GLU A 224 -25.93 -19.90 -11.56
CA GLU A 224 -27.34 -20.12 -11.25
C GLU A 224 -27.76 -19.47 -9.93
N THR A 225 -26.90 -19.54 -8.91
CA THR A 225 -27.14 -18.91 -7.60
C THR A 225 -27.19 -17.39 -7.70
N LEU A 226 -26.27 -16.78 -8.47
CA LEU A 226 -26.25 -15.34 -8.71
C LEU A 226 -27.48 -14.88 -9.51
N ASP A 227 -27.89 -15.62 -10.54
CA ASP A 227 -29.08 -15.30 -11.33
C ASP A 227 -30.37 -15.44 -10.50
N ALA A 228 -30.45 -16.47 -9.63
CA ALA A 228 -31.56 -16.63 -8.70
C ALA A 228 -31.62 -15.50 -7.65
N GLY A 229 -30.46 -15.02 -7.18
CA GLY A 229 -30.35 -13.88 -6.27
C GLY A 229 -30.77 -12.56 -6.91
N ARG A 230 -30.34 -12.32 -8.16
CA ARG A 230 -30.62 -11.10 -8.94
C ARG A 230 -32.13 -10.87 -9.14
N LEU A 231 -32.90 -11.95 -9.29
CA LEU A 231 -34.36 -11.92 -9.42
C LEU A 231 -35.10 -11.58 -8.12
N ARG A 232 -34.47 -11.73 -6.94
CA ARG A 232 -35.08 -11.42 -5.65
C ARG A 232 -34.90 -9.96 -5.21
N THR A 233 -33.79 -9.31 -5.60
CA THR A 233 -33.51 -7.89 -5.29
C THR A 233 -34.24 -6.88 -6.19
N LEU A 234 -34.94 -7.35 -7.22
CA LEU A 234 -35.76 -6.51 -8.12
C LEU A 234 -37.28 -6.62 -7.86
N ARG A 235 -37.68 -7.28 -6.76
CA ARG A 235 -39.06 -7.33 -6.24
C ARG A 235 -39.14 -6.55 -4.94
#